data_AF-A0A7S0Q6C5-F1
#
_entry.id   AF-A0A7S0Q6C5-F1
#
_cell.length_a   1.000
_cell.length_b   1.000
_cell.length_c   1.000
_cell.angle_alpha   90.00
_cell.angle_beta   90.00
_cell.angle_gamma   90.00
#
_symmetry.space_group_name_H-M   'P 1'
#
loop_
_entity.id
_entity.type
_entity.pdbx_description
1 polymer ?
#
loop_
_entity_poly.entity_id
_entity_poly.type
_entity_poly.pdbx_seq_one_letter_code
_entity_poly.pdbx_strand_id
1 'polypeptide(L)'
;RETMLLLFATPPSGKSAGACRTLDGGKGVKLGVRTWLESEQVCRRHCEQEVACTAYEFQSLVGGGGRARPYTICELHAEQITHTAPVKGTTCLVKVSGRKGELVPARQPLSVLRSLPP
;
A
#
# COMPACT_ATOMS: atom_id res chain seq x y z
N ARG A 1 -26.41 -2.00 9.53
CA ARG A 1 -24.98 -1.70 9.70
C ARG A 1 -24.29 -2.10 8.40
N GLU A 2 -23.84 -1.14 7.60
CA GLU A 2 -23.18 -1.43 6.32
C GLU A 2 -21.74 -1.89 6.59
N THR A 3 -21.42 -3.12 6.21
CA THR A 3 -20.06 -3.66 6.31
C THR A 3 -19.21 -3.00 5.23
N MET A 4 -18.33 -2.08 5.61
CA MET A 4 -17.39 -1.45 4.68
C MET A 4 -16.36 -2.51 4.26
N LEU A 5 -16.39 -2.90 2.97
CA LEU A 5 -15.41 -3.84 2.45
C LEU A 5 -14.10 -3.09 2.23
N LEU A 6 -13.05 -3.50 2.95
CA LEU A 6 -11.71 -3.00 2.70
C LEU A 6 -11.16 -3.69 1.44
N LEU A 7 -10.79 -2.87 0.46
CA LEU A 7 -10.24 -3.32 -0.81
C LEU A 7 -8.82 -2.77 -0.97
N PHE A 8 -8.08 -3.37 -1.89
CA PHE A 8 -6.76 -2.90 -2.31
C PHE A 8 -6.75 -2.64 -3.80
N ALA A 9 -6.16 -1.52 -4.18
CA ALA A 9 -6.09 -1.07 -5.57
C ALA A 9 -4.66 -0.63 -5.92
N THR A 10 -4.43 -0.47 -7.21
CA THR A 10 -3.23 0.21 -7.69
C THR A 10 -3.18 1.64 -7.13
N PRO A 11 -1.98 2.16 -6.78
CA PRO A 11 -1.80 3.58 -6.50
C PRO A 11 -2.39 4.47 -7.60
N PRO A 12 -2.78 5.72 -7.30
CA PRO A 12 -3.35 6.68 -8.27
C PRO A 12 -2.60 6.81 -9.61
N SER A 13 -1.28 6.62 -9.62
CA SER A 13 -0.47 6.55 -10.84
C SER A 13 -0.80 5.40 -11.81
N GLY A 14 -1.64 4.45 -11.40
CA GLY A 14 -2.04 3.28 -12.19
C GLY A 14 -1.07 2.10 -12.14
N LYS A 15 0.04 2.18 -11.39
CA LYS A 15 1.06 1.13 -11.29
C LYS A 15 1.19 0.59 -9.88
N SER A 16 1.13 -0.74 -9.72
CA SER A 16 1.42 -1.44 -8.45
C SER A 16 2.83 -2.03 -8.40
N ALA A 17 3.52 -2.18 -9.54
CA ALA A 17 4.89 -2.68 -9.54
C ALA A 17 5.86 -1.61 -9.04
N GLY A 18 6.70 -1.96 -8.06
CA GLY A 18 7.69 -1.09 -7.45
C GLY A 18 7.38 -0.69 -6.00
N ALA A 19 8.32 0.03 -5.39
CA ALA A 19 8.23 0.49 -4.01
C ALA A 19 7.26 1.66 -3.87
N CYS A 20 6.50 1.72 -2.78
CA CYS A 20 5.51 2.75 -2.50
C CYS A 20 6.15 4.13 -2.35
N ARG A 21 5.49 5.15 -2.91
CA ARG A 21 5.91 6.55 -2.84
C ARG A 21 4.77 7.52 -2.53
N THR A 22 5.06 8.46 -1.66
CA THR A 22 4.23 9.63 -1.36
C THR A 22 4.30 10.64 -2.51
N LEU A 23 3.42 11.65 -2.53
CA LEU A 23 3.35 12.65 -3.60
C LEU A 23 4.69 13.36 -3.89
N ASP A 24 5.47 13.62 -2.85
CA ASP A 24 6.79 14.26 -2.91
C ASP A 24 7.93 13.28 -3.28
N GLY A 25 7.62 12.01 -3.57
CA GLY A 25 8.60 10.97 -3.87
C GLY A 25 9.27 10.36 -2.63
N GLY A 26 8.85 10.76 -1.43
CA GLY A 26 9.24 10.14 -0.17
C GLY A 26 8.78 8.69 -0.03
N LYS A 27 9.31 7.98 0.98
CA LYS A 27 8.88 6.61 1.33
C LYS A 27 7.61 6.60 2.21
N GLY A 28 7.22 7.77 2.72
CA GLY A 28 6.16 7.95 3.71
C GLY A 28 6.48 7.35 5.09
N VAL A 29 5.55 7.54 6.03
CA VAL A 29 5.63 6.97 7.38
C VAL A 29 5.30 5.48 7.36
N LYS A 30 6.22 4.69 7.94
CA LYS A 30 6.10 3.23 8.10
C LYS A 30 5.48 2.93 9.46
N LEU A 31 4.44 2.10 9.47
CA LEU A 31 3.84 1.56 10.71
C LEU A 31 4.60 0.33 11.21
N GLY A 32 5.27 -0.38 10.31
CA GLY A 32 6.08 -1.53 10.65
C GLY A 32 6.67 -2.21 9.44
N VAL A 33 7.78 -2.93 9.66
CA VAL A 33 8.43 -3.76 8.66
C VAL A 33 8.54 -5.17 9.22
N ARG A 34 8.09 -6.15 8.44
CA ARG A 34 8.12 -7.58 8.80
C ARG A 34 8.89 -8.34 7.72
N THR A 35 9.89 -9.10 8.13
CA THR A 35 10.69 -9.96 7.25
C THR A 35 10.24 -11.42 7.37
N TRP A 36 10.51 -12.22 6.34
CA TRP A 36 10.21 -13.68 6.31
C TRP A 36 8.71 -13.98 6.32
N LEU A 37 7.90 -13.10 5.72
CA LEU A 37 6.47 -13.29 5.58
C LEU A 37 6.11 -14.31 4.49
N GLU A 38 5.18 -15.20 4.78
CA GLU A 38 4.89 -16.31 3.86
C GLU A 38 4.33 -15.85 2.50
N SER A 39 3.52 -14.78 2.46
CA SER A 39 2.94 -14.29 1.21
C SER A 39 2.46 -12.85 1.26
N GLU A 40 2.23 -12.27 0.08
CA GLU A 40 1.59 -10.95 -0.08
C GLU A 40 0.22 -10.90 0.63
N GLN A 41 -0.54 -12.00 0.59
CA GLN A 41 -1.87 -12.05 1.20
C GLN A 41 -1.81 -11.89 2.73
N VAL A 42 -0.74 -12.36 3.38
CA VAL A 42 -0.52 -12.12 4.81
C VAL A 42 -0.21 -10.64 5.06
N CYS A 43 0.62 -10.01 4.21
CA CYS A 43 0.91 -8.58 4.29
C CYS A 43 -0.35 -7.71 4.14
N ARG A 44 -1.19 -8.06 3.16
CA ARG A 44 -2.51 -7.46 2.95
C ARG A 44 -3.38 -7.53 4.21
N ARG A 45 -3.53 -8.72 4.81
CA ARG A 45 -4.33 -8.91 6.03
C ARG A 45 -3.82 -8.08 7.20
N HIS A 46 -2.49 -7.94 7.34
CA HIS A 46 -1.93 -7.05 8.35
C HIS A 46 -2.34 -5.59 8.12
N CYS A 47 -2.30 -5.11 6.89
CA CYS A 47 -2.80 -3.78 6.57
C CYS A 47 -4.33 -3.65 6.77
N GLU A 48 -5.10 -4.69 6.52
CA GLU A 48 -6.55 -4.70 6.79
C GLU A 48 -6.85 -4.48 8.28
N GLN A 49 -6.13 -5.20 9.14
CA GLN A 49 -6.26 -5.15 10.60
C GLN A 49 -5.72 -3.86 11.22
N GLU A 50 -4.69 -3.26 10.61
CA GLU A 50 -4.12 -2.01 11.07
C GLU A 50 -4.97 -0.82 10.61
N VAL A 51 -5.59 -0.12 11.55
CA VAL A 51 -6.52 0.99 11.29
C VAL A 51 -5.78 2.18 10.68
N ALA A 52 -4.53 2.42 11.07
CA ALA A 52 -3.73 3.49 10.51
C ALA A 52 -3.18 3.17 9.11
N CYS A 53 -3.25 1.91 8.66
CA CYS A 53 -2.65 1.50 7.39
C CYS A 53 -3.41 2.07 6.20
N THR A 54 -2.70 2.74 5.31
CA THR A 54 -3.20 3.33 4.06
C THR A 54 -2.69 2.60 2.83
N ALA A 55 -1.60 1.84 2.94
CA ALA A 55 -1.01 1.03 1.88
C ALA A 55 -0.08 -0.04 2.46
N TYR A 56 0.16 -1.10 1.70
CA TYR A 56 1.25 -2.03 1.97
C TYR A 56 2.20 -2.16 0.78
N GLU A 57 3.45 -2.46 1.10
CA GLU A 57 4.48 -2.86 0.16
C GLU A 57 4.93 -4.28 0.48
N PHE A 58 4.94 -5.16 -0.51
CA PHE A 58 5.43 -6.52 -0.39
C PHE A 58 6.60 -6.74 -1.34
N GLN A 59 7.72 -7.22 -0.80
CA GLN A 59 8.91 -7.57 -1.57
C GLN A 59 9.11 -9.07 -1.51
N SER A 60 9.37 -9.69 -2.67
CA SER A 60 9.89 -11.05 -2.80
C SER A 60 11.31 -10.97 -3.33
N LEU A 61 12.27 -11.24 -2.44
CA LEU A 61 13.69 -11.14 -2.71
C LEU A 61 14.24 -12.55 -2.92
N VAL A 62 14.69 -12.83 -4.13
CA VAL A 62 15.61 -13.94 -4.37
C VAL A 62 16.98 -13.50 -3.87
N GLY A 63 17.50 -14.19 -2.85
CA GLY A 63 18.75 -13.83 -2.21
C GLY A 63 19.89 -13.64 -3.23
N GLY A 64 20.59 -12.52 -3.12
CA GLY A 64 21.72 -12.21 -4.00
C GLY A 64 22.86 -13.21 -3.82
N GLY A 65 23.43 -13.69 -4.93
CA GLY A 65 24.66 -14.49 -4.93
C GLY A 65 24.50 -15.92 -4.41
N GLY A 66 23.56 -16.70 -4.96
CA GLY A 66 23.52 -18.18 -4.89
C GLY A 66 23.43 -18.87 -3.52
N ARG A 67 23.65 -18.15 -2.41
CA ARG A 67 23.73 -18.68 -1.04
C ARG A 67 22.67 -18.10 -0.11
N ALA A 68 22.09 -16.96 -0.45
CA ALA A 68 21.01 -16.36 0.34
C ALA A 68 19.69 -17.03 -0.01
N ARG A 69 18.98 -17.54 1.01
CA ARG A 69 17.64 -18.10 0.83
C ARG A 69 16.67 -17.00 0.42
N PRO A 70 15.73 -17.26 -0.50
CA PRO A 70 14.67 -16.32 -0.80
C PRO A 70 13.94 -15.90 0.47
N TYR A 71 13.65 -14.61 0.57
CA TYR A 71 12.91 -14.07 1.68
C TYR A 71 12.02 -12.93 1.22
N THR A 72 11.07 -12.59 2.06
CA THR A 72 10.07 -11.57 1.76
C THR A 72 10.10 -10.48 2.81
N ILE A 73 9.63 -9.30 2.42
CA ILE A 73 9.47 -8.16 3.29
C ILE A 73 8.06 -7.62 3.10
N CYS A 74 7.40 -7.26 4.20
CA CYS A 74 6.17 -6.50 4.20
C CYS A 74 6.39 -5.19 4.95
N GLU A 75 6.00 -4.09 4.33
CA GLU A 75 6.03 -2.77 4.91
C GLU A 75 4.63 -2.17 4.87
N LEU A 76 4.17 -1.64 6.00
CA LEU A 76 2.88 -0.98 6.12
C LEU A 76 3.08 0.53 6.18
N HIS A 77 2.29 1.29 5.45
CA HIS A 77 2.36 2.75 5.40
C HIS A 77 1.15 3.40 6.10
N ALA A 78 1.37 4.55 6.74
CA ALA A 78 0.31 5.40 7.30
C ALA A 78 -0.01 6.64 6.45
N GLU A 79 0.88 6.97 5.51
CA GLU A 79 0.74 8.14 4.65
C GLU A 79 0.11 7.78 3.31
N GLN A 80 -0.42 8.78 2.62
CA GLN A 80 -1.03 8.57 1.31
C GLN A 80 0.04 8.25 0.26
N ILE A 81 -0.01 7.03 -0.26
CA ILE A 81 0.82 6.60 -1.39
C ILE A 81 0.12 6.97 -2.70
N THR A 82 0.86 7.60 -3.60
CA THR A 82 0.35 8.13 -4.88
C THR A 82 0.92 7.39 -6.09
N HIS A 83 2.15 6.89 -5.97
CA HIS A 83 2.86 6.24 -7.06
C HIS A 83 3.87 5.20 -6.57
N THR A 84 4.56 4.57 -7.51
CA THR A 84 5.65 3.64 -7.23
C THR A 84 6.98 4.12 -7.82
N ALA A 85 8.07 3.73 -7.16
CA ALA A 85 9.42 3.77 -7.71
C ALA A 85 9.83 2.38 -8.20
N PRO A 86 10.53 2.23 -9.34
CA PRO A 86 10.87 0.93 -9.89
C PRO A 86 11.83 0.16 -8.96
N VAL A 87 11.33 -0.92 -8.36
CA VAL A 87 12.10 -1.88 -7.56
C VAL A 87 11.66 -3.28 -7.94
N LYS A 88 12.60 -4.11 -8.43
CA LYS A 88 12.28 -5.47 -8.90
C LYS A 88 11.78 -6.34 -7.74
N GLY A 89 10.76 -7.14 -8.01
CA GLY A 89 10.19 -8.06 -7.01
C GLY A 89 9.39 -7.36 -5.91
N THR A 90 9.04 -6.08 -6.09
CA THR A 90 8.25 -5.30 -5.13
C THR A 90 6.88 -4.96 -5.71
N THR A 91 5.84 -5.09 -4.89
CA THR A 91 4.46 -4.72 -5.17
C THR A 91 3.99 -3.73 -4.12
N CYS A 92 3.35 -2.65 -4.56
CA CYS A 92 2.74 -1.63 -3.73
C CYS A 92 1.23 -1.54 -4.03
N LEU A 93 0.39 -1.64 -3.00
CA LEU A 93 -1.06 -1.53 -3.12
C LEU A 93 -1.64 -0.64 -2.03
N VAL A 94 -2.61 0.19 -2.42
CA VAL A 94 -3.25 1.16 -1.52
C VAL A 94 -4.55 0.61 -0.97
N LYS A 95 -4.79 0.83 0.33
CA LYS A 95 -6.03 0.49 1.01
C LYS A 95 -7.08 1.51 0.62
N VAL A 96 -8.13 1.02 -0.03
CA VAL A 96 -9.27 1.83 -0.47
C VAL A 96 -10.52 1.37 0.25
N SER A 97 -11.37 2.34 0.55
CA SER A 97 -12.62 2.10 1.26
C SER A 97 -13.75 2.49 0.32
N GLY A 98 -14.49 1.51 -0.20
CA GLY A 98 -15.54 1.75 -1.18
C GLY A 98 -16.88 1.18 -0.77
N ARG A 99 -17.96 1.97 -0.92
CA ARG A 99 -19.26 1.43 -1.37
C ARG A 99 -19.11 1.23 -2.89
N LYS A 100 -19.70 0.16 -3.45
CA LYS A 100 -19.65 -0.16 -4.90
C LYS A 100 -19.85 1.13 -5.74
N GLY A 101 -18.81 1.61 -6.43
CA GLY A 101 -18.92 2.70 -7.41
C GLY A 101 -17.91 3.85 -7.31
N GLU A 102 -17.31 4.12 -6.16
CA GLU A 102 -16.38 5.25 -6.01
C GLU A 102 -15.16 4.84 -5.16
N LEU A 103 -14.01 4.63 -5.80
CA LEU A 103 -12.75 4.28 -5.14
C LEU A 103 -12.11 5.55 -4.56
N VAL A 104 -12.59 5.99 -3.39
CA VAL A 104 -11.97 7.11 -2.67
C VAL A 104 -10.84 6.58 -1.77
N PRO A 105 -9.62 7.18 -1.81
CA PRO A 105 -8.55 6.85 -0.86
C PRO A 105 -9.04 7.05 0.57
N ALA A 106 -8.75 6.09 1.45
CA ALA A 106 -9.39 5.99 2.77
C ALA A 106 -9.11 7.16 3.74
N ARG A 107 -8.28 8.15 3.36
CA ARG A 107 -8.05 9.39 4.10
C ARG A 107 -7.69 10.52 3.14
N GLN A 108 -8.68 11.32 2.73
CA GLN A 108 -8.39 12.68 2.27
C GLN A 108 -8.58 13.66 3.44
N PRO A 109 -7.67 14.62 3.65
CA PRO A 109 -7.94 15.72 4.58
C PRO A 109 -9.17 16.52 4.08
N LEU A 110 -9.99 17.00 5.03
CA LEU A 110 -11.23 17.78 4.84
C LEU A 110 -11.09 19.00 3.89
N SER A 111 -9.87 19.40 3.56
CA SER A 111 -9.55 20.53 2.69
C SER A 111 -9.95 20.34 1.22
N VAL A 112 -10.06 19.09 0.73
CA VAL A 112 -10.33 18.81 -0.70
C VAL A 112 -11.82 18.89 -1.05
N LEU A 113 -12.72 18.72 -0.07
CA LEU A 113 -14.17 18.73 -0.29
C LEU A 113 -14.74 20.11 -0.66
N ARG A 114 -13.96 21.19 -0.53
CA ARG A 114 -14.40 22.58 -0.80
C ARG A 114 -14.14 23.06 -2.23
N SER A 115 -13.60 22.22 -3.11
CA SER A 115 -13.14 22.64 -4.45
C SER A 115 -13.96 22.07 -5.61
N LEU A 116 -15.05 21.33 -5.36
CA LEU A 116 -15.96 20.91 -6.42
C LEU A 116 -16.96 22.04 -6.70
N PRO A 117 -17.15 22.46 -7.96
CA PRO A 117 -18.22 23.39 -8.32
C PRO A 117 -19.59 22.71 -8.12
N PRO A 118 -20.68 23.51 -7.95
CA PRO A 118 -22.02 23.01 -7.64
C PRO A 118 -22.57 22.05 -8.70
#